data_AF-A0AAV5DQN2-F1
#
_entry.id   AF-A0AAV5DQN2-F1
#
_cell.length_a   1.000
_cell.length_b   1.000
_cell.length_c   1.000
_cell.angle_alpha   90.00
_cell.angle_beta   90.00
_cell.angle_gamma   90.00
#
_symmetry.space_group_name_H-M   'P 1'
#
loop_
_entity.id
_entity.type
_entity.pdbx_description
1 polymer ?
#
loop_
_entity_poly.entity_id
_entity_poly.type
_entity_poly.pdbx_seq_one_letter_code
_entity_poly.pdbx_strand_id
1 'polypeptide(L)'
;MIAIFSCTCKWFDEIAKRVLWKEFCHARAPKMMQDLHSSGSHIVDGNWKALGKLLIYCSGCTKGGLFGNTHLPGHFVYRTRFSRTVGKCLLPPQCRTDVLYVSDSCEHLDLGAEGDVGLFRGIIKSFSVSNIKRLLIEKQVKFHPEELCPYCKAKLWNLKQPKMIRRSASVRLDAYDDSVEYYVCLNGHILGLCALMPISDSEDTKEE
;
A
#
# COMPACT_ATOMS: atom_id res chain seq x y z
N MET A 1 -8.98 -1.01 19.82
CA MET A 1 -8.51 -0.92 21.21
C MET A 1 -7.48 0.19 21.42
N ILE A 2 -6.30 0.17 20.77
CA ILE A 2 -5.26 1.20 20.95
C ILE A 2 -5.77 2.63 20.69
N ALA A 3 -6.55 2.84 19.62
CA ALA A 3 -7.10 4.16 19.30
C ALA A 3 -8.06 4.68 20.38
N ILE A 4 -8.92 3.81 20.92
CA ILE A 4 -9.86 4.17 22.00
C ILE A 4 -9.08 4.53 23.26
N PHE A 5 -8.07 3.71 23.61
CA PHE A 5 -7.17 3.97 24.73
C PHE A 5 -6.47 5.33 24.61
N SER A 6 -5.94 5.66 23.41
CA SER A 6 -5.32 6.96 23.10
C SER A 6 -6.23 8.15 23.42
N CYS A 7 -7.54 8.02 23.22
CA CYS A 7 -8.49 9.12 23.38
C CYS A 7 -8.89 9.40 24.83
N THR A 8 -8.47 8.56 25.79
CA THR A 8 -8.93 8.69 27.18
C THR A 8 -8.19 9.79 27.96
N CYS A 9 -6.87 9.95 27.76
CA CYS A 9 -6.11 11.08 28.32
C CYS A 9 -4.76 11.28 27.59
N LYS A 10 -4.10 12.43 27.83
CA LYS A 10 -2.78 12.76 27.23
C LYS A 10 -1.70 11.73 27.54
N TRP A 11 -1.69 11.17 28.76
CA TRP A 11 -0.71 10.19 29.16
C TRP A 11 -0.86 8.88 28.37
N PHE A 12 -2.09 8.40 28.20
CA PHE A 12 -2.39 7.23 27.38
C PHE A 12 -2.14 7.47 25.90
N ASP A 13 -2.40 8.67 25.39
CA ASP A 13 -2.04 9.06 24.02
C ASP A 13 -0.53 8.97 23.77
N GLU A 14 0.28 9.47 24.71
CA GLU A 14 1.74 9.38 24.62
C GLU A 14 2.24 7.92 24.70
N ILE A 15 1.66 7.09 25.57
CA ILE A 15 1.96 5.65 25.62
C ILE A 15 1.58 4.96 24.30
N ALA A 16 0.42 5.29 23.74
CA ALA A 16 -0.02 4.71 22.48
C ALA A 16 0.96 5.03 21.35
N LYS A 17 1.38 6.30 21.23
CA LYS A 17 2.33 6.77 20.21
C LYS A 17 3.72 6.15 20.36
N ARG A 18 4.23 6.05 21.58
CA ARG A 18 5.63 5.62 21.84
C ARG A 18 5.80 4.11 21.89
N VAL A 19 4.78 3.39 22.38
CA VAL A 19 4.90 1.96 22.71
C VAL A 19 3.86 1.13 21.96
N LEU A 20 2.57 1.39 22.16
CA LEU A 20 1.55 0.41 21.73
C LEU A 20 1.49 0.20 20.23
N TRP A 21 1.57 1.28 19.43
CA TRP A 21 1.57 1.13 17.98
C TRP A 21 2.83 0.43 17.47
N LYS A 22 3.97 0.63 18.13
CA LYS A 22 5.22 -0.07 17.81
C LYS A 22 5.10 -1.57 18.07
N GLU A 23 4.70 -1.94 19.28
CA GLU A 23 4.50 -3.34 19.66
C GLU A 23 3.46 -4.02 18.76
N PHE A 24 2.38 -3.32 18.45
CA PHE A 24 1.37 -3.79 17.50
C PHE A 24 1.98 -4.11 16.13
N CYS A 25 2.78 -3.21 15.55
CA CYS A 25 3.42 -3.43 14.27
C CYS A 25 4.39 -4.62 14.30
N HIS A 26 5.19 -4.75 15.36
CA HIS A 26 6.12 -5.88 15.55
C HIS A 26 5.39 -7.22 15.66
N ALA A 27 4.31 -7.29 16.45
CA ALA A 27 3.50 -8.50 16.57
C ALA A 27 2.81 -8.86 15.24
N ARG A 28 2.38 -7.83 14.48
CA ARG A 28 1.59 -8.00 13.27
C ARG A 28 2.40 -8.42 12.04
N ALA A 29 3.63 -7.92 11.89
CA ALA A 29 4.46 -8.15 10.72
C ALA A 29 5.95 -8.32 11.08
N PRO A 30 6.32 -9.29 11.93
CA PRO A 30 7.63 -9.34 12.60
C PRO A 30 8.82 -9.32 11.63
N LYS A 31 8.78 -10.13 10.57
CA LYS A 31 9.86 -10.19 9.56
C LYS A 31 10.00 -8.88 8.78
N MET A 32 8.88 -8.27 8.39
CA MET A 32 8.89 -6.97 7.71
C MET A 32 9.44 -5.89 8.64
N MET A 33 9.03 -5.88 9.90
CA MET A 33 9.49 -4.91 10.88
C MET A 33 10.99 -5.04 11.15
N GLN A 34 11.51 -6.26 11.27
CA GLN A 34 12.93 -6.50 11.41
C GLN A 34 13.72 -5.94 10.22
N ASP A 35 13.24 -6.17 8.98
CA ASP A 35 13.90 -5.62 7.79
C ASP A 35 13.78 -4.09 7.72
N LEU A 36 12.61 -3.50 7.96
CA LEU A 36 12.45 -2.04 7.92
C LEU A 36 13.38 -1.33 8.94
N HIS A 37 13.73 -2.00 10.04
CA HIS A 37 14.60 -1.48 11.09
C HIS A 37 16.09 -1.80 10.93
N SER A 38 16.46 -2.74 10.03
CA SER A 38 17.81 -3.34 9.98
C SER A 38 18.96 -2.45 9.51
N SER A 39 18.82 -1.12 9.50
CA SER A 39 19.84 -0.21 8.95
C SER A 39 19.81 1.20 9.57
N GLY A 40 19.36 1.33 10.83
CA GLY A 40 19.20 2.66 11.46
C GLY A 40 18.21 3.56 10.73
N SER A 41 17.28 2.96 9.97
CA SER A 41 16.35 3.74 9.15
C SER A 41 15.28 4.40 10.02
N HIS A 42 15.11 5.70 9.85
CA HIS A 42 14.13 6.52 10.59
C HIS A 42 12.68 6.37 10.06
N ILE A 43 12.39 5.41 9.18
CA ILE A 43 11.09 5.32 8.47
C ILE A 43 9.92 5.29 9.46
N VAL A 44 10.10 4.60 10.58
CA VAL A 44 9.04 4.35 11.55
C VAL A 44 9.20 5.19 12.83
N ASP A 45 10.26 6.00 12.92
CA ASP A 45 10.48 6.88 14.07
C ASP A 45 9.41 7.98 14.08
N GLY A 46 8.33 7.72 14.83
CA GLY A 46 7.22 8.65 15.03
C GLY A 46 5.95 8.36 14.22
N ASN A 47 5.97 7.43 13.25
CA ASN A 47 4.79 7.14 12.41
C ASN A 47 4.23 5.72 12.54
N TRP A 48 4.46 5.10 13.70
CA TRP A 48 3.91 3.78 14.07
C TRP A 48 2.40 3.67 13.87
N LYS A 49 1.66 4.74 14.18
CA LYS A 49 0.20 4.77 14.00
C LYS A 49 -0.21 4.64 12.53
N ALA A 50 0.49 5.31 11.61
CA ALA A 50 0.19 5.20 10.18
C ALA A 50 0.56 3.82 9.65
N LEU A 51 1.70 3.26 10.08
CA LEU A 51 2.08 1.89 9.74
C LEU A 51 1.08 0.88 10.27
N GLY A 52 0.65 1.03 11.53
CA GLY A 52 -0.40 0.22 12.13
C GLY A 52 -1.68 0.28 11.32
N LYS A 53 -2.13 1.49 10.94
CA LYS A 53 -3.29 1.68 10.05
C LYS A 53 -3.07 1.00 8.70
N LEU A 54 -1.90 1.16 8.09
CA LEU A 54 -1.53 0.49 6.84
C LEU A 54 -1.59 -1.03 6.95
N LEU A 55 -1.23 -1.61 8.09
CA LEU A 55 -1.27 -3.07 8.27
C LEU A 55 -2.69 -3.64 8.38
N ILE A 56 -3.69 -2.84 8.78
CA ILE A 56 -5.04 -3.33 9.11
C ILE A 56 -6.19 -2.61 8.43
N TYR A 57 -5.94 -1.64 7.55
CA TYR A 57 -7.01 -0.84 6.96
C TYR A 57 -6.84 -0.74 5.45
N CYS A 58 -7.84 -1.24 4.73
CA CYS A 58 -8.06 -0.89 3.33
C CYS A 58 -8.74 0.48 3.31
N SER A 59 -8.17 1.45 2.58
CA SER A 59 -8.75 2.79 2.53
C SER A 59 -10.03 2.86 1.71
N GLY A 60 -10.30 1.85 0.88
CA GLY A 60 -11.28 1.97 -0.18
C GLY A 60 -10.88 3.06 -1.18
N CYS A 61 -11.86 3.57 -1.90
CA CYS A 61 -11.75 4.73 -2.77
C CYS A 61 -13.04 5.56 -2.75
N THR A 62 -12.91 6.86 -2.98
CA THR A 62 -14.03 7.79 -3.08
C THR A 62 -14.16 8.27 -4.52
N LYS A 63 -15.40 8.58 -4.94
CA LYS A 63 -15.63 9.14 -6.28
C LYS A 63 -14.84 10.45 -6.42
N GLY A 64 -14.08 10.58 -7.51
CA GLY A 64 -13.24 11.75 -7.76
C GLY A 64 -11.97 11.80 -6.92
N GLY A 65 -11.68 10.76 -6.13
CA GLY A 65 -10.44 10.64 -5.36
C GLY A 65 -9.30 10.03 -6.18
N LEU A 66 -8.44 9.25 -5.52
CA LEU A 66 -7.23 8.69 -6.14
C LEU A 66 -7.47 7.76 -7.34
N PHE A 67 -8.62 7.09 -7.41
CA PHE A 67 -8.84 5.99 -8.36
C PHE A 67 -10.13 6.13 -9.18
N GLY A 68 -10.41 7.34 -9.69
CA GLY A 68 -11.52 7.56 -10.61
C GLY A 68 -12.88 7.70 -9.91
N ASN A 69 -13.96 7.31 -10.61
CA ASN A 69 -15.35 7.58 -10.21
C ASN A 69 -16.01 6.47 -9.37
N THR A 70 -15.25 5.44 -9.00
CA THR A 70 -15.71 4.34 -8.16
C THR A 70 -15.81 4.77 -6.70
N HIS A 71 -16.79 4.24 -5.98
CA HIS A 71 -16.84 4.36 -4.52
C HIS A 71 -16.74 2.98 -3.88
N LEU A 72 -15.65 2.77 -3.15
CA LEU A 72 -15.42 1.58 -2.34
C LEU A 72 -15.27 2.00 -0.88
N PRO A 73 -16.13 1.52 0.04
CA PRO A 73 -15.96 1.84 1.45
C PRO A 73 -14.67 1.23 1.99
N GLY A 74 -13.93 2.01 2.77
CA GLY A 74 -12.78 1.50 3.50
C GLY A 74 -13.22 0.58 4.65
N HIS A 75 -12.39 -0.39 5.00
CA HIS A 75 -12.69 -1.36 6.05
C HIS A 75 -11.43 -1.89 6.71
N PHE A 76 -11.62 -2.53 7.87
CA PHE A 76 -10.53 -3.24 8.54
C PHE A 76 -10.25 -4.56 7.83
N VAL A 77 -8.97 -4.90 7.77
CA VAL A 77 -8.47 -6.16 7.22
C VAL A 77 -7.83 -6.96 8.34
N TYR A 78 -8.50 -8.04 8.72
CA TYR A 78 -8.12 -8.84 9.89
C TYR A 78 -6.80 -9.58 9.72
N ARG A 79 -6.44 -9.98 8.50
CA ARG A 79 -5.15 -10.61 8.15
C ARG A 79 -4.64 -10.03 6.84
N THR A 80 -3.40 -9.60 6.83
CA THR A 80 -2.75 -9.12 5.61
C THR A 80 -1.29 -9.48 5.66
N ARG A 81 -0.84 -10.19 4.63
CA ARG A 81 0.57 -10.49 4.44
C ARG A 81 1.17 -9.42 3.55
N PHE A 82 2.40 -9.03 3.88
CA PHE A 82 3.18 -8.12 3.05
C PHE A 82 4.32 -8.91 2.43
N SER A 83 4.37 -8.93 1.10
CA SER A 83 5.35 -9.66 0.30
C SER A 83 6.37 -8.72 -0.33
N ARG A 84 7.64 -8.97 -0.01
CA ARG A 84 8.78 -8.31 -0.68
C ARG A 84 8.96 -8.80 -2.12
N THR A 85 8.62 -10.06 -2.38
CA THR A 85 8.72 -10.66 -3.72
C THR A 85 7.73 -10.02 -4.69
N VAL A 86 6.48 -9.82 -4.25
CA VAL A 86 5.48 -9.06 -5.02
C VAL A 86 5.97 -7.64 -5.26
N GLY A 87 6.44 -6.95 -4.21
CA GLY A 87 6.97 -5.60 -4.34
C GLY A 87 8.08 -5.48 -5.38
N LYS A 88 9.00 -6.44 -5.46
CA LYS A 88 10.07 -6.45 -6.48
C LYS A 88 9.54 -6.48 -7.92
N CYS A 89 8.37 -7.06 -8.17
CA CYS A 89 7.71 -7.08 -9.48
C CYS A 89 7.12 -5.73 -9.87
N LEU A 90 6.78 -4.89 -8.88
CA LEU A 90 6.21 -3.55 -9.08
C LEU A 90 7.29 -2.48 -9.30
N LEU A 91 8.51 -2.71 -8.80
CA LEU A 91 9.63 -1.76 -8.94
C LEU A 91 10.15 -1.67 -10.38
N PRO A 92 10.33 -0.46 -10.95
CA PRO A 92 10.97 -0.29 -12.24
C PRO A 92 12.45 -0.75 -12.18
N PRO A 93 13.08 -1.09 -13.33
CA PRO A 93 14.44 -1.62 -13.38
C PRO A 93 15.48 -0.77 -12.61
N GLN A 94 15.37 0.56 -12.70
CA GLN A 94 16.27 1.53 -12.07
C GLN A 94 16.13 1.56 -10.53
N CYS A 95 15.08 0.95 -9.99
CA CYS A 95 14.77 0.95 -8.56
C CYS A 95 14.80 -0.46 -7.96
N ARG A 96 15.38 -1.46 -8.64
CA ARG A 96 15.41 -2.86 -8.18
C ARG A 96 16.15 -3.09 -6.85
N THR A 97 17.00 -2.15 -6.46
CA THR A 97 17.72 -2.17 -5.18
C THR A 97 16.88 -1.61 -4.03
N ASP A 98 15.80 -0.89 -4.32
CA ASP A 98 14.85 -0.45 -3.31
C ASP A 98 14.11 -1.68 -2.74
N VAL A 99 13.70 -1.58 -1.48
CA VAL A 99 12.91 -2.63 -0.83
C VAL A 99 11.47 -2.15 -0.71
N LEU A 100 10.57 -2.81 -1.44
CA LEU A 100 9.14 -2.56 -1.40
C LEU A 100 8.42 -3.80 -0.87
N TYR A 101 7.60 -3.59 0.15
CA TYR A 101 6.64 -4.57 0.65
C TYR A 101 5.24 -4.21 0.16
N VAL A 102 4.51 -5.19 -0.37
CA VAL A 102 3.14 -5.01 -0.89
C VAL A 102 2.21 -6.01 -0.25
N SER A 103 1.02 -5.59 0.13
CA SER A 103 -0.01 -6.45 0.68
C SER A 103 -0.60 -7.39 -0.37
N ASP A 104 -1.16 -8.50 0.07
CA ASP A 104 -2.21 -9.17 -0.70
C ASP A 104 -3.34 -8.15 -1.02
N SER A 105 -3.92 -8.22 -2.22
CA SER A 105 -5.01 -7.32 -2.64
C SER A 105 -6.28 -7.60 -1.84
N CYS A 106 -7.01 -6.54 -1.49
CA CYS A 106 -8.38 -6.67 -1.02
C CYS A 106 -9.29 -6.66 -2.24
N GLU A 107 -10.08 -7.72 -2.38
CA GLU A 107 -11.02 -7.88 -3.48
C GLU A 107 -12.32 -7.14 -3.15
N HIS A 108 -12.74 -6.29 -4.06
CA HIS A 108 -14.01 -5.58 -4.02
C HIS A 108 -14.80 -6.00 -5.26
N LEU A 109 -15.71 -6.94 -5.06
CA LEU A 109 -16.51 -7.58 -6.11
C LEU A 109 -17.77 -6.75 -6.43
N ASP A 110 -18.39 -7.06 -7.57
CA ASP A 110 -19.75 -6.62 -7.94
C ASP A 110 -19.92 -5.10 -8.16
N LEU A 111 -18.94 -4.43 -8.77
CA LEU A 111 -19.02 -2.99 -9.10
C LEU A 111 -19.78 -2.68 -10.40
N GLY A 112 -20.55 -3.63 -10.92
CA GLY A 112 -21.27 -3.48 -12.18
C GLY A 112 -20.32 -3.48 -13.38
N ALA A 113 -20.39 -2.45 -14.23
CA ALA A 113 -19.61 -2.38 -15.48
C ALA A 113 -18.08 -2.24 -15.28
N GLU A 114 -17.60 -1.92 -14.07
CA GLU A 114 -16.18 -1.71 -13.78
C GLU A 114 -15.44 -3.01 -13.38
N GLY A 115 -16.15 -4.13 -13.25
CA GLY A 115 -15.58 -5.43 -12.89
C GLY A 115 -15.04 -5.50 -11.46
N ASP A 116 -14.35 -6.59 -11.15
CA ASP A 116 -13.76 -6.82 -9.83
C ASP A 116 -12.49 -5.98 -9.65
N VAL A 117 -12.36 -5.35 -8.48
CA VAL A 117 -11.26 -4.43 -8.20
C VAL A 117 -10.42 -4.93 -7.03
N GLY A 118 -9.11 -4.93 -7.23
CA GLY A 118 -8.12 -5.24 -6.20
C GLY A 118 -7.50 -3.97 -5.64
N LEU A 119 -7.66 -3.74 -4.33
CA LEU A 119 -6.97 -2.68 -3.62
C LEU A 119 -5.79 -3.23 -2.82
N PHE A 120 -4.58 -2.78 -3.15
CA PHE A 120 -3.37 -3.17 -2.43
C PHE A 120 -2.69 -1.96 -1.78
N ARG A 121 -1.87 -2.24 -0.77
CA ARG A 121 -1.12 -1.22 -0.03
C ARG A 121 0.29 -1.69 0.22
N GLY A 122 1.20 -0.78 0.50
CA GLY A 122 2.60 -1.16 0.63
C GLY A 122 3.46 -0.13 1.32
N ILE A 123 4.73 -0.47 1.53
CA ILE A 123 5.70 0.44 2.12
C ILE A 123 7.07 0.23 1.49
N ILE A 124 7.71 1.34 1.11
CA ILE A 124 9.08 1.37 0.62
C ILE A 124 10.02 1.62 1.80
N LYS A 125 11.00 0.73 1.98
CA LYS A 125 12.08 0.90 2.94
C LYS A 125 12.93 2.10 2.55
N SER A 126 13.21 2.97 3.51
CA SER A 126 14.12 4.11 3.42
C SER A 126 13.77 5.01 2.25
N PHE A 127 12.47 5.28 2.07
CA PHE A 127 11.96 6.00 0.90
C PHE A 127 12.66 7.35 0.69
N SER A 128 13.07 8.03 1.77
CA SER A 128 13.80 9.30 1.72
C SER A 128 15.08 9.27 0.88
N VAL A 129 15.74 8.10 0.80
CA VAL A 129 16.97 7.82 0.06
C VAL A 129 16.78 6.79 -1.07
N SER A 130 15.52 6.43 -1.36
CA SER A 130 15.19 5.42 -2.37
C SER A 130 15.41 5.92 -3.81
N ASN A 131 15.68 4.99 -4.72
CA ASN A 131 15.76 5.29 -6.14
C ASN A 131 14.40 5.72 -6.71
N ILE A 132 13.28 5.21 -6.19
CA ILE A 132 11.94 5.69 -6.56
C ILE A 132 11.85 7.19 -6.30
N LYS A 133 12.16 7.65 -5.08
CA LYS A 133 12.06 9.07 -4.75
C LYS A 133 13.00 9.91 -5.62
N ARG A 134 14.24 9.45 -5.82
CA ARG A 134 15.19 10.09 -6.73
C ARG A 134 14.61 10.24 -8.14
N LEU A 135 14.05 9.16 -8.70
CA LEU A 135 13.49 9.15 -10.06
C LEU A 135 12.23 10.03 -10.19
N LEU A 136 11.38 10.08 -9.16
CA LEU A 136 10.22 10.98 -9.13
C LEU A 136 10.65 12.45 -9.16
N ILE A 137 11.72 12.81 -8.45
CA ILE A 137 12.29 14.16 -8.44
C ILE A 137 12.93 14.48 -9.80
N GLU A 138 13.75 13.58 -10.33
CA GLU A 138 14.42 13.74 -11.64
C GLU A 138 13.41 13.94 -12.77
N LYS A 139 12.29 13.21 -12.73
CA LYS A 139 11.18 13.35 -13.69
C LYS A 139 10.25 14.52 -13.40
N GLN A 140 10.52 15.32 -12.36
CA GLN A 140 9.71 16.47 -11.94
C GLN A 140 8.22 16.12 -11.76
N VAL A 141 7.94 14.93 -11.21
CA VAL A 141 6.56 14.48 -11.01
C VAL A 141 5.91 15.36 -9.95
N LYS A 142 4.77 15.95 -10.28
CA LYS A 142 4.01 16.78 -9.36
C LYS A 142 3.26 15.90 -8.36
N PHE A 143 3.10 16.41 -7.14
CA PHE A 143 2.18 15.78 -6.19
C PHE A 143 0.76 15.83 -6.72
N HIS A 144 -0.06 14.88 -6.29
CA HIS A 144 -1.50 14.95 -6.43
C HIS A 144 -2.00 16.28 -5.80
N PRO A 145 -2.86 17.03 -6.50
CA PRO A 145 -3.26 18.37 -6.07
C PRO A 145 -4.03 18.37 -4.75
N GLU A 146 -4.96 17.43 -4.60
CA GLU A 146 -5.97 17.44 -3.52
C GLU A 146 -5.79 16.28 -2.53
N GLU A 147 -5.66 15.05 -3.06
CA GLU A 147 -5.54 13.85 -2.23
C GLU A 147 -4.25 13.74 -1.42
N LEU A 148 -4.41 13.17 -0.22
CA LEU A 148 -3.36 12.89 0.74
C LEU A 148 -3.37 11.42 1.14
N CYS A 149 -2.23 10.91 1.59
CA CYS A 149 -2.11 9.54 2.06
C CYS A 149 -3.14 9.26 3.18
N PRO A 150 -4.05 8.29 3.04
CA PRO A 150 -5.07 8.03 4.06
C PRO A 150 -4.48 7.46 5.36
N TYR A 151 -3.22 7.01 5.33
CA TYR A 151 -2.50 6.48 6.49
C TYR A 151 -1.82 7.57 7.32
N CYS A 152 -1.05 8.45 6.67
CA CYS A 152 -0.21 9.46 7.35
C CYS A 152 -0.50 10.92 6.96
N LYS A 153 -1.45 11.16 6.05
CA LYS A 153 -1.83 12.49 5.53
C LYS A 153 -0.72 13.25 4.78
N ALA A 154 0.36 12.58 4.40
CA ALA A 154 1.40 13.16 3.57
C ALA A 154 0.96 13.27 2.09
N LYS A 155 1.56 14.22 1.36
CA LYS A 155 1.39 14.38 -0.10
C LYS A 155 1.76 13.09 -0.86
N LEU A 156 1.07 12.85 -1.97
CA LEU A 156 1.18 11.65 -2.81
C LEU A 156 1.70 11.98 -4.21
N TRP A 157 2.52 11.11 -4.79
CA TRP A 157 2.83 11.09 -6.23
C TRP A 157 2.07 9.97 -6.93
N ASN A 158 1.64 10.21 -8.18
CA ASN A 158 1.10 9.17 -9.06
C ASN A 158 2.24 8.54 -9.88
N LEU A 159 2.41 7.21 -9.84
CA LEU A 159 3.49 6.52 -10.55
C LEU A 159 3.15 6.14 -12.00
N LYS A 160 1.88 6.23 -12.40
CA LYS A 160 1.42 6.04 -13.77
C LYS A 160 1.90 7.18 -14.68
N GLN A 161 1.81 8.43 -14.21
CA GLN A 161 2.28 9.63 -14.93
C GLN A 161 3.73 9.51 -15.45
N PRO A 162 4.72 9.14 -14.62
CA PRO A 162 6.11 8.97 -15.07
C PRO A 162 6.41 7.65 -15.80
N LYS A 163 5.40 6.82 -16.11
CA LYS A 163 5.54 5.45 -16.67
C LYS A 163 6.43 4.55 -15.81
N MET A 164 6.28 4.62 -14.49
CA MET A 164 7.08 3.83 -13.54
C MET A 164 6.44 2.48 -13.17
N ILE A 165 5.26 2.19 -13.69
CA ILE A 165 4.53 0.93 -13.48
C ILE A 165 4.99 -0.10 -14.52
N ARG A 166 5.35 -1.30 -14.07
CA ARG A 166 5.77 -2.39 -14.96
C ARG A 166 4.58 -3.24 -15.37
N ARG A 167 4.60 -3.76 -16.61
CA ARG A 167 3.64 -4.80 -17.05
C ARG A 167 3.64 -6.04 -16.16
N SER A 168 4.80 -6.41 -15.61
CA SER A 168 4.90 -7.52 -14.64
C SER A 168 4.11 -7.29 -13.34
N ALA A 169 3.65 -6.07 -13.08
CA ALA A 169 2.76 -5.79 -11.95
C ALA A 169 1.37 -6.40 -12.17
N SER A 170 0.78 -6.25 -13.37
CA SER A 170 -0.53 -6.83 -13.71
C SER A 170 -0.54 -8.34 -13.52
N VAL A 171 0.45 -9.03 -14.09
CA VAL A 171 0.62 -10.49 -13.94
C VAL A 171 0.77 -10.93 -12.48
N ARG A 172 1.46 -10.13 -11.65
CA ARG A 172 1.69 -10.52 -10.25
C ARG A 172 0.50 -10.22 -9.34
N LEU A 173 -0.39 -9.32 -9.76
CA LEU A 173 -1.59 -8.91 -9.03
C LEU A 173 -2.86 -9.58 -9.60
N ASP A 174 -2.71 -10.56 -10.48
CA ASP A 174 -3.81 -11.24 -11.18
C ASP A 174 -4.79 -10.23 -11.82
N ALA A 175 -4.22 -9.18 -12.40
CA ALA A 175 -4.95 -8.05 -12.94
C ALA A 175 -4.81 -7.94 -14.46
N TYR A 176 -5.78 -7.30 -15.10
CA TYR A 176 -5.71 -6.96 -16.52
C TYR A 176 -4.46 -6.13 -16.83
N ASP A 177 -3.93 -6.30 -18.04
CA ASP A 177 -2.81 -5.50 -18.54
C ASP A 177 -3.13 -4.00 -18.48
N ASP A 178 -2.14 -3.21 -18.04
CA ASP A 178 -2.22 -1.74 -17.90
C ASP A 178 -3.33 -1.21 -16.97
N SER A 179 -3.99 -2.08 -16.19
CA SER A 179 -5.02 -1.70 -15.20
C SER A 179 -4.45 -1.27 -13.85
N VAL A 180 -3.16 -1.54 -13.59
CA VAL A 180 -2.52 -1.25 -12.30
C VAL A 180 -2.19 0.24 -12.20
N GLU A 181 -2.69 0.87 -11.15
CA GLU A 181 -2.39 2.25 -10.79
C GLU A 181 -2.00 2.32 -9.31
N TYR A 182 -0.91 3.02 -8.99
CA TYR A 182 -0.56 3.21 -7.59
C TYR A 182 0.19 4.52 -7.33
N TYR A 183 0.04 4.95 -6.08
CA TYR A 183 0.54 6.20 -5.53
C TYR A 183 1.55 5.92 -4.44
N VAL A 184 2.52 6.81 -4.27
CA VAL A 184 3.46 6.78 -3.14
C VAL A 184 3.45 8.10 -2.37
N CYS A 185 3.43 8.05 -1.04
CA CYS A 185 3.51 9.26 -0.22
C CYS A 185 4.94 9.59 0.19
N LEU A 186 5.16 10.79 0.75
CA LEU A 186 6.47 11.23 1.26
C LEU A 186 7.11 10.31 2.32
N ASN A 187 6.30 9.47 2.98
CA ASN A 187 6.77 8.49 3.97
C ASN A 187 6.92 7.07 3.36
N GLY A 188 6.79 6.93 2.05
CA GLY A 188 6.96 5.65 1.35
C GLY A 188 5.75 4.72 1.38
N HIS A 189 4.60 5.16 1.90
CA HIS A 189 3.37 4.34 1.84
C HIS A 189 2.84 4.28 0.41
N ILE A 190 2.46 3.09 -0.02
CA ILE A 190 1.86 2.78 -1.32
C ILE A 190 0.37 2.55 -1.16
N LEU A 191 -0.39 3.07 -2.11
CA LEU A 191 -1.80 2.77 -2.33
C LEU A 191 -1.97 2.40 -3.79
N GLY A 192 -2.55 1.25 -4.06
CA GLY A 192 -2.74 0.78 -5.42
C GLY A 192 -4.10 0.18 -5.66
N LEU A 193 -4.50 0.24 -6.92
CA LEU A 193 -5.71 -0.32 -7.48
C LEU A 193 -5.35 -1.08 -8.75
N CYS A 194 -6.05 -2.18 -8.99
CA CYS A 194 -5.98 -2.94 -10.22
C CYS A 194 -7.35 -3.54 -10.56
N ALA A 195 -7.65 -3.70 -11.85
CA ALA A 195 -8.83 -4.43 -12.28
C ALA A 195 -8.46 -5.92 -12.33
N LEU A 196 -9.11 -6.74 -11.50
CA LEU A 196 -8.81 -8.15 -11.35
C LEU A 196 -9.36 -8.94 -12.54
N MET A 197 -8.63 -9.99 -12.94
CA MET A 197 -9.15 -10.94 -13.91
C MET A 197 -10.18 -11.85 -13.23
N PRO A 198 -11.28 -12.21 -13.92
CA PRO A 198 -12.23 -13.19 -13.42
C PRO A 198 -11.52 -14.51 -13.14
N ILE A 199 -11.87 -15.15 -12.03
CA ILE A 199 -11.46 -16.54 -11.79
C ILE A 199 -12.31 -17.39 -12.75
N SER A 200 -11.72 -17.87 -13.84
CA SER A 200 -12.38 -18.87 -14.67
C SER A 200 -12.31 -20.21 -13.91
N ASP A 201 -13.44 -20.68 -13.41
CA ASP A 201 -13.58 -22.05 -12.91
C ASP A 201 -13.45 -23.01 -14.10
N SER A 202 -12.22 -23.31 -14.53
CA SER A 202 -11.97 -24.43 -15.43
C SER A 202 -11.84 -25.71 -14.61
N GLU A 203 -12.93 -26.11 -13.95
CA GLU A 203 -13.13 -27.52 -13.62
C GLU A 203 -13.68 -28.22 -14.87
N ASP A 204 -12.82 -28.45 -15.86
CA ASP A 204 -13.04 -29.53 -16.81
C ASP A 204 -12.71 -30.83 -16.07
N THR A 205 -13.63 -31.29 -15.22
CA THR A 205 -13.68 -32.68 -14.80
C THR A 205 -13.89 -33.51 -16.05
N LYS A 206 -12.79 -34.03 -16.60
CA LYS A 206 -12.84 -35.16 -17.52
C LYS A 206 -13.33 -36.36 -16.72
N GLU A 207 -14.61 -36.70 -16.89
CA GLU A 207 -15.12 -38.02 -16.58
C GLU A 207 -14.43 -39.02 -17.54
N GLU A 208 -13.58 -39.88 -16.99
CA GLU A 208 -13.23 -41.19 -17.57
C GLU A 208 -13.78 -42.29 -16.65
#